data_AF-M6EJ59-F1
#
_entry.id   AF-M6EJ59-F1
#
_cell.length_a   1.000
_cell.length_b   1.000
_cell.length_c   1.000
_cell.angle_alpha   90.00
_cell.angle_beta   90.00
_cell.angle_gamma   90.00
#
_symmetry.space_group_name_H-M   'P 1'
#
loop_
_entity.id
_entity.type
_entity.pdbx_description
1 polymer ?
#
loop_
_entity_poly.entity_id
_entity_poly.type
_entity_poly.pdbx_seq_one_letter_code
_entity_poly.pdbx_strand_id
1 'polypeptide(L)'
;MFTIIQQTYYILFLLKTKGSRLSTSLYNYRNCPCGQSGYLIGFEINEHYLNGLERDFTEALVFIGKENPFTQGQMKPIVWQKIKTKKFPIGKSNLSEKEKQYKHKSAIKEQTYLYETNTYQIFIKDYTEPNDRQIQDRHLIVIDKKKDSAVLERMFNEREGTVIASLNFGINYPEVPNSKEQWIGKLFKDKPEVIFRFAWYSFSCPHIDFVNPQDKYVGINCRIN
;
A
#
# COMPACT_ATOMS: atom_id res chain seq x y z
N MET A 1 29.09 7.16 9.66
CA MET A 1 29.09 7.62 8.26
C MET A 1 27.66 7.49 7.77
N PHE A 2 26.99 8.61 7.55
CA PHE A 2 25.54 8.68 7.35
C PHE A 2 25.25 9.30 5.97
N THR A 3 24.32 8.71 5.24
CA THR A 3 23.93 9.13 3.89
C THR A 3 22.56 9.79 3.94
N ILE A 4 22.46 10.96 3.32
CA ILE A 4 21.21 11.71 3.14
C ILE A 4 20.51 11.19 1.89
N ILE A 5 19.24 10.80 2.00
CA ILE A 5 18.35 10.69 0.84
C ILE A 5 17.04 11.40 1.20
N GLN A 6 16.73 12.42 0.42
CA GLN A 6 15.53 13.23 0.52
C GLN A 6 14.49 12.66 -0.46
N GLN A 7 13.40 12.10 0.05
CA GLN A 7 12.16 11.89 -0.70
C GLN A 7 11.02 12.28 0.24
N THR A 8 10.19 13.21 -0.21
CA THR A 8 9.02 13.65 0.51
C THR A 8 8.14 12.40 0.77
N TYR A 9 7.70 12.28 2.03
CA TYR A 9 7.01 11.17 2.68
C TYR A 9 7.92 9.97 2.99
N TYR A 10 8.23 9.88 4.29
CA TYR A 10 9.20 9.02 4.98
C TYR A 10 10.64 9.55 5.04
N ILE A 11 10.83 10.60 5.85
CA ILE A 11 12.13 10.85 6.47
C ILE A 11 12.29 9.85 7.62
N LEU A 12 13.30 8.99 7.52
CA LEU A 12 13.54 7.93 8.49
C LEU A 12 14.58 8.40 9.50
N PHE A 13 14.13 8.81 10.69
CA PHE A 13 15.02 9.15 11.81
C PHE A 13 15.35 7.89 12.63
N LEU A 14 16.64 7.65 12.82
CA LEU A 14 17.14 6.64 13.77
C LEU A 14 17.25 7.29 15.15
N LEU A 15 16.28 7.03 16.02
CA LEU A 15 16.33 7.48 17.42
C LEU A 15 16.80 6.34 18.32
N LYS A 16 18.00 6.50 18.87
CA LYS A 16 18.47 5.68 19.99
C LYS A 16 18.13 6.42 21.28
N THR A 17 16.95 6.17 21.86
CA THR A 17 16.58 6.79 23.14
C THR A 17 17.12 5.95 24.30
N LYS A 18 18.23 6.38 24.90
CA LYS A 18 18.50 6.05 26.30
C LYS A 18 17.67 7.05 27.13
N GLY A 19 16.61 6.57 27.79
CA GLY A 19 15.89 7.35 28.80
C GLY A 19 14.48 7.87 28.43
N SER A 20 13.73 7.16 27.58
CA SER A 20 12.32 7.51 27.35
C SER A 20 11.48 7.33 28.62
N ARG A 21 10.68 8.34 28.97
CA ARG A 21 9.70 8.29 30.06
C ARG A 21 8.37 7.75 29.54
N LEU A 22 7.69 6.94 30.35
CA LEU A 22 6.33 6.49 30.06
C LEU A 22 5.37 7.67 30.31
N SER A 23 4.59 8.03 29.29
CA SER A 23 3.61 9.11 29.37
C SER A 23 2.20 8.57 29.18
N THR A 24 1.24 9.11 29.92
CA THR A 24 -0.18 8.79 29.81
C THR A 24 -0.96 10.07 29.55
N SER A 25 -1.82 10.05 28.53
CA SER A 25 -2.72 11.16 28.19
C SER A 25 -4.15 10.63 28.10
N LEU A 26 -5.09 11.35 28.71
CA LEU A 26 -6.51 11.03 28.65
C LEU A 26 -7.11 11.64 27.37
N TYR A 27 -7.79 10.82 26.59
CA TYR A 27 -8.66 11.35 25.53
C TYR A 27 -9.76 12.17 26.20
N ASN A 28 -9.81 13.47 25.94
CA ASN A 28 -10.65 14.42 26.68
C ASN A 28 -12.14 14.25 26.33
N TYR A 29 -12.78 13.24 26.92
CA TYR A 29 -14.23 13.17 27.05
C TYR A 29 -14.59 13.72 28.43
N ARG A 30 -15.27 14.88 28.46
CA ARG A 30 -15.81 15.42 29.71
C ARG A 30 -16.78 14.38 30.30
N ASN A 31 -16.42 13.84 31.46
CA ASN A 31 -17.15 12.87 32.28
C ASN A 31 -17.21 11.43 31.73
N CYS A 32 -16.20 10.61 32.05
CA CYS A 32 -16.32 9.15 31.99
C CYS A 32 -15.37 8.49 33.01
N PRO A 33 -15.76 7.42 33.71
CA PRO A 33 -14.80 6.48 34.29
C PRO A 33 -14.21 5.66 33.13
N CYS A 34 -13.25 6.25 32.41
CA CYS A 34 -12.69 5.65 31.21
C CYS A 34 -12.05 4.29 31.53
N GLY A 35 -12.45 3.24 30.80
CA GLY A 35 -11.72 1.98 30.77
C GLY A 35 -10.30 2.18 30.24
N GLN A 36 -9.44 1.16 30.37
CA GLN A 36 -8.03 1.22 29.95
C GLN A 36 -7.82 1.73 28.51
N SER A 37 -8.78 1.48 27.60
CA SER A 37 -8.77 1.96 26.21
C SER A 37 -8.90 3.48 26.06
N GLY A 38 -9.35 4.21 27.09
CA GLY A 38 -9.45 5.67 27.10
C GLY A 38 -8.14 6.39 27.44
N TYR A 39 -7.09 5.63 27.78
CA TYR A 39 -5.75 6.16 28.02
C TYR A 39 -4.88 5.95 26.78
N LEU A 40 -4.25 7.02 26.31
CA LEU A 40 -3.12 6.93 25.39
C LEU A 40 -1.86 6.73 26.23
N ILE A 41 -1.28 5.53 26.16
CA ILE A 41 -0.01 5.20 26.80
C ILE A 41 1.06 5.21 25.71
N GLY A 42 2.12 5.98 25.92
CA GLY A 42 3.20 6.12 24.96
C GLY A 42 4.52 6.46 25.61
N PHE A 43 5.56 6.60 24.78
CA PHE A 43 6.86 7.09 25.21
C PHE A 43 6.98 8.56 24.87
N GLU A 44 7.46 9.34 25.84
CA GLU A 44 7.86 10.72 25.58
C GLU A 44 9.10 10.72 24.68
N ILE A 45 9.03 11.49 23.59
CA ILE A 45 10.14 11.75 22.68
C ILE A 45 10.47 13.22 22.82
N ASN A 46 11.75 13.51 23.04
CA ASN A 46 12.19 14.89 23.19
C ASN A 46 11.96 15.67 21.88
N GLU A 47 11.36 16.85 21.98
CA GLU A 47 10.89 17.67 20.86
C GLU A 47 11.97 17.98 19.82
N HIS A 48 13.24 18.14 20.21
CA HIS A 48 14.33 18.38 19.25
C HIS A 48 14.60 17.20 18.30
N TYR A 49 14.12 16.00 18.64
CA TYR A 49 14.15 14.82 17.77
C TYR A 49 12.95 14.75 16.82
N LEU A 50 11.94 15.60 17.01
CA LEU A 50 10.74 15.68 16.19
C LEU A 50 10.88 16.74 15.08
N ASN A 51 12.08 17.30 14.89
CA ASN A 51 12.34 18.28 13.83
C ASN A 51 12.11 17.65 12.45
N GLY A 52 11.21 18.26 11.67
CA GLY A 52 10.78 17.73 10.38
C GLY A 52 9.67 16.70 10.46
N LEU A 53 9.05 16.53 11.65
CA LEU A 53 7.75 15.91 11.78
C LEU A 53 6.64 16.99 11.75
N GLU A 54 5.86 17.04 10.68
CA GLU A 54 4.68 17.89 10.56
C GLU A 54 3.52 17.41 11.44
N ARG A 55 2.55 18.30 11.71
CA ARG A 55 1.39 17.98 12.58
C ARG A 55 0.39 17.01 11.94
N ASP A 56 0.57 16.69 10.67
CA ASP A 56 -0.35 15.86 9.94
C ASP A 56 -0.06 14.37 10.19
N PHE A 57 -1.12 13.56 10.23
CA PHE A 57 -1.10 12.11 10.48
C PHE A 57 -0.35 11.28 9.41
N THR A 58 0.55 11.90 8.64
CA THR A 58 1.24 11.31 7.50
C THR A 58 2.61 10.73 7.86
N GLU A 59 3.06 10.93 9.10
CA GLU A 59 4.39 10.54 9.55
C GLU A 59 4.31 9.47 10.63
N ALA A 60 5.10 8.42 10.45
CA ALA A 60 5.18 7.32 11.39
C ALA A 60 6.63 7.16 11.86
N LEU A 61 6.81 7.10 13.17
CA LEU A 61 8.07 6.70 13.76
C LEU A 61 8.19 5.18 13.72
N VAL A 62 9.27 4.69 13.10
CA VAL A 62 9.55 3.27 12.98
C VAL A 62 10.83 2.92 13.73
N PHE A 63 10.79 1.80 14.47
CA PHE A 63 11.99 1.24 15.06
C PHE A 63 12.63 0.27 14.05
N ILE A 64 13.86 0.56 13.65
CA ILE A 64 14.70 -0.39 12.92
C ILE A 64 15.58 -1.11 13.94
N GLY A 65 15.66 -2.43 13.85
CA GLY A 65 16.52 -3.25 14.70
C GLY A 65 18.02 -2.97 14.48
N LYS A 66 18.88 -3.90 14.88
CA LYS A 66 20.33 -3.76 14.75
C LYS A 66 20.78 -3.46 13.30
N GLU A 67 20.03 -3.94 12.33
CA GLU A 67 20.32 -3.81 10.91
C GLU A 67 19.10 -3.27 10.15
N ASN A 68 19.34 -2.40 9.16
CA ASN A 68 18.30 -1.88 8.28
C ASN A 68 17.91 -2.96 7.25
N PRO A 69 16.65 -3.46 7.24
CA PRO A 69 16.21 -4.49 6.31
C PRO A 69 15.87 -3.94 4.92
N PHE A 70 15.84 -2.61 4.74
CA PHE A 70 15.34 -1.98 3.52
C PHE A 70 16.44 -1.64 2.51
N THR A 71 16.08 -1.68 1.23
CA THR A 71 16.87 -1.13 0.12
C THR A 71 16.46 0.30 -0.19
N GLN A 72 17.42 1.16 -0.50
CA GLN A 72 17.16 2.58 -0.82
C GLN A 72 17.02 2.80 -2.33
N GLY A 73 16.06 3.63 -2.74
CA GLY A 73 15.92 4.12 -4.11
C GLY A 73 15.52 3.07 -5.16
N GLN A 74 15.17 1.86 -4.76
CA GLN A 74 14.81 0.74 -5.66
C GLN A 74 13.30 0.55 -5.83
N MET A 75 12.49 1.38 -5.19
CA MET A 75 11.05 1.45 -5.38
C MET A 75 10.69 2.48 -6.45
N LYS A 76 9.74 2.16 -7.31
CA LYS A 76 9.26 3.04 -8.37
C LYS A 76 7.74 3.14 -8.33
N PRO A 77 7.16 4.33 -8.55
CA PRO A 77 5.73 4.46 -8.70
C PRO A 77 5.30 3.81 -10.01
N ILE A 78 4.13 3.17 -10.00
CA ILE A 78 3.57 2.58 -11.22
C ILE A 78 2.82 3.64 -12.00
N VAL A 79 3.11 3.74 -13.30
CA VAL A 79 2.41 4.63 -14.24
C VAL A 79 1.55 3.77 -15.17
N TRP A 80 0.26 3.72 -14.90
CA TRP A 80 -0.69 2.88 -15.62
C TRP A 80 -1.04 3.47 -16.98
N GLN A 81 -0.88 2.66 -18.03
CA GLN A 81 -1.31 3.01 -19.38
C GLN A 81 -2.59 2.25 -19.73
N LYS A 82 -3.63 2.98 -20.16
CA LYS A 82 -4.88 2.38 -20.61
C LYS A 82 -4.65 1.58 -21.90
N ILE A 83 -5.15 0.35 -21.94
CA ILE A 83 -5.08 -0.54 -23.10
C ILE A 83 -6.47 -1.10 -23.44
N LYS A 84 -6.58 -1.77 -24.59
CA LYS A 84 -7.82 -2.45 -25.01
C LYS A 84 -8.13 -3.59 -24.03
N THR A 85 -9.39 -3.68 -23.58
CA THR A 85 -9.83 -4.69 -22.61
C THR A 85 -9.55 -6.13 -23.03
N LYS A 86 -9.64 -6.42 -24.34
CA LYS A 86 -9.33 -7.74 -24.91
C LYS A 86 -7.87 -8.19 -24.72
N LYS A 87 -6.96 -7.29 -24.33
CA LYS A 87 -5.55 -7.61 -24.04
C LYS A 87 -5.32 -8.07 -22.60
N PHE A 88 -6.33 -8.06 -21.74
CA PHE A 88 -6.18 -8.57 -20.38
C PHE A 88 -5.90 -10.09 -20.41
N PRO A 89 -4.85 -10.60 -19.75
CA PRO A 89 -4.38 -11.97 -19.92
C PRO A 89 -5.14 -12.98 -19.05
N ILE A 90 -6.47 -13.03 -19.19
CA ILE A 90 -7.33 -13.91 -18.37
C ILE A 90 -6.96 -15.41 -18.49
N GLY A 91 -6.45 -15.83 -19.65
CA GLY A 91 -5.98 -17.20 -19.88
C GLY A 91 -4.72 -17.58 -19.10
N LYS A 92 -4.04 -16.61 -18.49
CA LYS A 92 -2.87 -16.82 -17.61
C LYS A 92 -3.21 -16.70 -16.12
N SER A 93 -4.49 -16.56 -15.81
CA SER A 93 -5.00 -16.45 -14.43
C SER A 93 -4.85 -17.79 -13.70
N ASN A 94 -4.29 -17.73 -12.50
CA ASN A 94 -4.18 -18.83 -11.53
C ASN A 94 -5.40 -18.92 -10.59
N LEU A 95 -6.27 -17.90 -10.55
CA LEU A 95 -7.49 -17.94 -9.77
C LEU A 95 -8.51 -18.94 -10.35
N SER A 96 -9.39 -19.47 -9.51
CA SER A 96 -10.56 -20.24 -9.95
C SER A 96 -11.62 -19.32 -10.57
N GLU A 97 -12.53 -19.89 -11.36
CA GLU A 97 -13.64 -19.11 -11.96
C GLU A 97 -14.52 -18.42 -10.91
N LYS A 98 -14.70 -19.03 -9.73
CA LYS A 98 -15.44 -18.42 -8.61
C LYS A 98 -14.71 -17.22 -8.02
N GLU A 99 -13.38 -17.25 -7.97
CA GLU A 99 -12.57 -16.15 -7.45
C GLU A 99 -12.49 -14.98 -8.43
N LYS A 100 -12.51 -15.26 -9.74
CA LYS A 100 -12.58 -14.25 -10.80
C LYS A 100 -13.97 -13.63 -10.96
N GLN A 101 -15.00 -14.26 -10.40
CA GLN A 101 -16.37 -13.81 -10.58
C GLN A 101 -16.57 -12.43 -9.96
N TYR A 102 -16.96 -11.48 -10.80
CA TYR A 102 -17.40 -10.16 -10.37
C TYR A 102 -18.56 -10.31 -9.38
N LYS A 103 -18.46 -9.65 -8.23
CA LYS A 103 -19.38 -9.93 -7.12
C LYS A 103 -20.66 -9.09 -7.18
N HIS A 104 -20.73 -8.09 -8.06
CA HIS A 104 -21.90 -7.21 -8.17
C HIS A 104 -22.79 -7.59 -9.37
N LYS A 105 -24.08 -7.23 -9.30
CA LYS A 105 -25.13 -7.79 -10.17
C LYS A 105 -25.41 -6.97 -11.44
N SER A 106 -24.81 -5.79 -11.57
CA SER A 106 -25.13 -4.78 -12.59
C SER A 106 -24.26 -4.89 -13.83
N ALA A 107 -24.69 -4.26 -14.94
CA ALA A 107 -23.88 -4.14 -16.16
C ALA A 107 -22.52 -3.47 -15.85
N ILE A 108 -21.44 -4.02 -16.39
CA ILE A 108 -20.09 -3.65 -16.01
C ILE A 108 -19.45 -2.83 -17.13
N LYS A 109 -18.91 -1.66 -16.79
CA LYS A 109 -17.90 -1.01 -17.64
C LYS A 109 -16.52 -1.49 -17.21
N GLU A 110 -15.79 -2.04 -18.17
CA GLU A 110 -14.46 -2.61 -17.95
C GLU A 110 -13.38 -1.69 -18.51
N GLN A 111 -12.34 -1.44 -17.73
CA GLN A 111 -11.16 -0.70 -18.20
C GLN A 111 -9.88 -1.44 -17.84
N THR A 112 -9.02 -1.66 -18.83
CA THR A 112 -7.77 -2.40 -18.65
C THR A 112 -6.56 -1.48 -18.77
N TYR A 113 -5.55 -1.75 -17.95
CA TYR A 113 -4.30 -1.02 -17.91
C TYR A 113 -3.11 -1.97 -17.90
N LEU A 114 -1.97 -1.46 -18.35
CA LEU A 114 -0.70 -2.14 -18.38
C LEU A 114 0.39 -1.24 -17.80
N TYR A 115 1.30 -1.86 -17.05
CA TYR A 115 2.61 -1.34 -16.73
C TYR A 115 3.65 -2.42 -17.01
N GLU A 116 4.80 -2.03 -17.55
CA GLU A 116 5.87 -2.96 -17.89
C GLU A 116 7.17 -2.59 -17.21
N THR A 117 7.85 -3.61 -16.68
CA THR A 117 9.26 -3.52 -16.29
C THR A 117 10.09 -4.37 -17.25
N ASN A 118 11.40 -4.45 -17.02
CA ASN A 118 12.27 -5.36 -17.76
C ASN A 118 11.92 -6.84 -17.49
N THR A 119 11.30 -7.14 -16.35
CA THR A 119 11.04 -8.49 -15.85
C THR A 119 9.56 -8.89 -15.88
N TYR A 120 8.65 -7.93 -15.75
CA TYR A 120 7.23 -8.19 -15.55
C TYR A 120 6.33 -7.42 -16.52
N GLN A 121 5.20 -8.03 -16.86
CA GLN A 121 4.03 -7.34 -17.40
C GLN A 121 2.94 -7.34 -16.33
N ILE A 122 2.46 -6.17 -15.96
CA ILE A 122 1.53 -6.00 -14.86
C ILE A 122 0.23 -5.42 -15.42
N PHE A 123 -0.85 -6.18 -15.27
CA PHE A 123 -2.15 -5.85 -15.81
C PHE A 123 -3.13 -5.55 -14.70
N ILE A 124 -3.94 -4.53 -14.92
CA ILE A 124 -5.12 -4.24 -14.10
C ILE A 124 -6.35 -4.28 -15.00
N LYS A 125 -7.44 -4.86 -14.49
CA LYS A 125 -8.77 -4.67 -15.03
C LYS A 125 -9.68 -4.15 -13.93
N ASP A 126 -10.16 -2.92 -14.13
CA ASP A 126 -11.12 -2.26 -13.25
C ASP A 126 -12.54 -2.51 -13.76
N TYR A 127 -13.45 -2.71 -12.81
CA TYR A 127 -14.86 -2.96 -13.01
C TYR A 127 -15.64 -1.84 -12.32
N THR A 128 -16.42 -1.08 -13.08
CA THR A 128 -17.27 0.01 -12.59
C THR A 128 -18.72 -0.23 -13.01
N GLU A 129 -19.68 0.14 -12.17
CA GLU A 129 -21.10 0.15 -12.56
C GLU A 129 -21.42 1.33 -13.51
N PRO A 130 -22.51 1.27 -14.31
CA PRO A 130 -22.72 2.22 -15.40
C PRO A 130 -22.96 3.65 -14.93
N ASN A 131 -23.49 3.80 -13.71
CA ASN A 131 -23.82 5.08 -13.09
C ASN A 131 -22.88 5.44 -11.93
N ASP A 132 -21.89 4.59 -11.65
CA ASP A 132 -20.93 4.82 -10.59
C ASP A 132 -19.58 5.23 -11.17
N ARG A 133 -18.93 6.19 -10.50
CA ARG A 133 -17.56 6.59 -10.81
C ARG A 133 -16.55 5.82 -9.97
N GLN A 134 -16.99 5.12 -8.92
CA GLN A 134 -16.15 4.30 -8.08
C GLN A 134 -15.87 2.95 -8.72
N ILE A 135 -14.67 2.46 -8.44
CA ILE A 135 -14.22 1.14 -8.88
C ILE A 135 -14.77 0.14 -7.87
N GLN A 136 -15.58 -0.80 -8.36
CA GLN A 136 -16.24 -1.80 -7.54
C GLN A 136 -15.32 -3.00 -7.33
N ASP A 137 -14.74 -3.52 -8.42
CA ASP A 137 -13.75 -4.58 -8.36
C ASP A 137 -12.51 -4.21 -9.18
N ARG A 138 -11.35 -4.73 -8.77
CA ARG A 138 -10.08 -4.64 -9.51
C ARG A 138 -9.39 -5.98 -9.53
N HIS A 139 -9.03 -6.42 -10.74
CA HIS A 139 -8.25 -7.63 -10.97
C HIS A 139 -6.81 -7.27 -11.36
N LEU A 140 -5.85 -7.61 -10.49
CA LEU A 140 -4.42 -7.47 -10.72
C LEU A 140 -3.82 -8.81 -11.15
N ILE A 141 -3.08 -8.83 -12.25
CA ILE A 141 -2.25 -9.97 -12.66
C ILE A 141 -0.83 -9.47 -12.97
N VAL A 142 0.17 -10.10 -12.35
CA VAL A 142 1.60 -9.90 -12.67
C VAL A 142 2.13 -11.13 -13.39
N ILE A 143 2.59 -10.94 -14.62
CA ILE A 143 3.17 -11.98 -15.46
C ILE A 143 4.70 -11.82 -15.48
N ASP A 144 5.42 -12.90 -15.20
CA ASP A 144 6.87 -12.98 -15.43
C ASP A 144 7.14 -13.15 -16.92
N LYS A 145 7.89 -12.20 -17.52
CA LYS A 145 8.16 -12.17 -18.96
C LYS A 145 8.94 -13.39 -19.45
N LYS A 146 9.79 -13.99 -18.60
CA LYS A 146 10.61 -15.14 -18.97
C LYS A 146 9.84 -16.45 -18.87
N LYS A 147 9.02 -16.60 -17.82
CA LYS A 147 8.22 -17.82 -17.59
C LYS A 147 6.91 -17.82 -18.35
N ASP A 148 6.49 -16.64 -18.81
CA ASP A 148 5.21 -16.39 -19.45
C ASP A 148 3.98 -16.79 -18.61
N SER A 149 4.12 -16.76 -17.29
CA SER A 149 3.13 -17.22 -16.32
C SER A 149 2.83 -16.18 -15.24
N ALA A 150 1.63 -16.23 -14.66
CA ALA A 150 1.30 -15.37 -13.52
C ALA A 150 2.12 -15.75 -12.28
N VAL A 151 2.80 -14.75 -11.71
CA VAL A 151 3.60 -14.85 -10.47
C VAL A 151 2.93 -14.19 -9.28
N LEU A 152 1.97 -13.32 -9.52
CA LEU A 152 1.09 -12.75 -8.51
C LEU A 152 -0.27 -12.45 -9.15
N GLU A 153 -1.34 -12.73 -8.42
CA GLU A 153 -2.68 -12.39 -8.84
C GLU A 153 -3.54 -12.05 -7.61
N ARG A 154 -4.33 -10.98 -7.72
CA ARG A 154 -5.18 -10.47 -6.63
C ARG A 154 -6.49 -9.92 -7.18
N MET A 155 -7.56 -10.16 -6.44
CA MET A 155 -8.84 -9.47 -6.58
C MET A 155 -9.00 -8.49 -5.42
N PHE A 156 -9.30 -7.24 -5.75
CA PHE A 156 -9.70 -6.22 -4.80
C PHE A 156 -11.17 -5.91 -5.03
N ASN A 157 -11.92 -5.73 -3.95
CA ASN A 157 -13.35 -5.50 -3.99
C ASN A 157 -13.67 -4.34 -3.04
N GLU A 158 -14.46 -3.40 -3.53
CA GLU A 158 -15.08 -2.34 -2.71
C GLU A 158 -16.07 -3.00 -1.75
N ARG A 159 -15.92 -2.65 -0.47
CA ARG A 159 -16.73 -3.12 0.65
C ARG A 159 -16.63 -2.09 1.76
N GLU A 160 -17.51 -2.21 2.75
CA GLU A 160 -17.43 -1.39 3.96
C GLU A 160 -16.00 -1.38 4.54
N GLY A 161 -15.44 -0.17 4.63
CA GLY A 161 -14.07 0.05 5.10
C GLY A 161 -12.96 -0.39 4.14
N THR A 162 -13.25 -0.62 2.85
CA THR A 162 -12.25 -0.86 1.81
C THR A 162 -12.52 0.01 0.58
N VAL A 163 -11.58 0.90 0.24
CA VAL A 163 -11.68 1.76 -0.95
C VAL A 163 -10.58 1.40 -1.93
N ILE A 164 -10.93 1.09 -3.18
CA ILE A 164 -9.94 0.80 -4.22
C ILE A 164 -9.19 2.10 -4.58
N ALA A 165 -7.86 2.06 -4.48
CA ALA A 165 -7.02 3.24 -4.72
C ALA A 165 -7.05 3.65 -6.20
N SER A 166 -7.18 4.95 -6.46
CA SER A 166 -7.17 5.47 -7.83
C SER A 166 -5.82 5.20 -8.51
N LEU A 167 -5.86 4.84 -9.79
CA LEU A 167 -4.66 4.69 -10.60
C LEU A 167 -4.10 6.07 -10.96
N ASN A 168 -2.77 6.19 -11.00
CA ASN A 168 -2.05 7.41 -11.39
C ASN A 168 -2.36 8.65 -10.51
N PHE A 169 -2.90 8.46 -9.30
CA PHE A 169 -3.02 9.53 -8.33
C PHE A 169 -1.61 10.04 -7.93
N GLY A 170 -1.46 11.35 -7.71
CA GLY A 170 -0.15 12.01 -7.54
C GLY A 170 0.79 11.98 -8.75
N ILE A 171 0.39 11.36 -9.87
CA ILE A 171 1.06 11.46 -11.19
C ILE A 171 0.29 12.44 -12.06
N ASN A 172 -1.03 12.27 -12.14
CA ASN A 172 -1.91 13.16 -12.90
C ASN A 172 -2.21 14.48 -12.17
N TYR A 173 -1.87 14.56 -10.88
CA TYR A 173 -2.11 15.70 -10.00
C TYR A 173 -0.77 16.17 -9.42
N PRO A 174 0.02 16.93 -10.20
CA PRO A 174 1.36 17.36 -9.81
C PRO A 174 1.39 18.27 -8.57
N GLU A 175 0.25 18.83 -8.17
CA GLU A 175 0.05 19.57 -6.92
C GLU A 175 0.16 18.70 -5.66
N VAL A 176 -0.05 17.38 -5.80
CA VAL A 176 0.11 16.39 -4.73
C VAL A 176 1.05 15.25 -5.18
N PRO A 177 2.30 15.59 -5.57
CA PRO A 177 3.20 14.67 -6.27
C PRO A 177 3.66 13.48 -5.42
N ASN A 178 3.34 13.53 -4.14
CA ASN A 178 3.71 12.55 -3.14
C ASN A 178 2.58 11.63 -2.75
N SER A 179 1.37 11.90 -3.24
CA SER A 179 0.22 11.00 -3.10
C SER A 179 0.23 9.90 -4.17
N LYS A 180 1.41 9.47 -4.62
CA LYS A 180 1.52 8.35 -5.57
C LYS A 180 1.11 7.08 -4.87
N GLU A 181 0.07 6.44 -5.39
CA GLU A 181 -0.56 5.31 -4.71
C GLU A 181 0.18 4.01 -4.95
N GLN A 182 0.29 3.52 -6.19
CA GLN A 182 0.84 2.19 -6.45
C GLN A 182 2.36 2.20 -6.65
N TRP A 183 3.04 1.23 -6.04
CA TRP A 183 4.49 1.09 -6.09
C TRP A 183 4.92 -0.34 -6.42
N ILE A 184 6.06 -0.47 -7.10
CA ILE A 184 6.75 -1.74 -7.33
C ILE A 184 8.26 -1.58 -7.20
N GLY A 185 8.93 -2.62 -6.73
CA GLY A 185 10.38 -2.71 -6.78
C GLY A 185 10.97 -3.46 -5.60
N LYS A 186 12.27 -3.30 -5.37
CA LYS A 186 12.93 -3.95 -4.25
C LYS A 186 12.80 -3.07 -3.00
N LEU A 187 12.04 -3.56 -2.02
CA LEU A 187 11.88 -2.90 -0.73
C LEU A 187 12.79 -3.50 0.34
N PHE A 188 12.91 -4.83 0.38
CA PHE A 188 13.67 -5.54 1.40
C PHE A 188 14.97 -6.12 0.83
N LYS A 189 16.03 -6.11 1.63
CA LYS A 189 17.28 -6.83 1.36
C LYS A 189 16.98 -8.33 1.29
N ASP A 190 17.58 -8.99 0.32
CA ASP A 190 17.53 -10.46 0.14
C ASP A 190 16.13 -11.07 0.03
N LYS A 191 15.13 -10.27 -0.35
CA LYS A 191 13.78 -10.71 -0.69
C LYS A 191 13.42 -10.32 -2.13
N PRO A 192 12.37 -10.95 -2.70
CA PRO A 192 11.83 -10.55 -3.99
C PRO A 192 11.35 -9.10 -4.00
N GLU A 193 11.11 -8.60 -5.22
CA GLU A 193 10.40 -7.35 -5.40
C GLU A 193 8.99 -7.43 -4.81
N VAL A 194 8.46 -6.28 -4.43
CA VAL A 194 7.12 -6.13 -3.85
C VAL A 194 6.27 -5.23 -4.73
N ILE A 195 4.94 -5.37 -4.61
CA ILE A 195 3.95 -4.51 -5.24
C ILE A 195 2.78 -4.29 -4.27
N PHE A 196 2.33 -3.05 -4.08
CA PHE A 196 1.33 -2.73 -3.04
C PHE A 196 0.60 -1.41 -3.27
N ARG A 197 -0.34 -1.07 -2.35
CA ARG A 197 -1.24 0.11 -2.33
C ARG A 197 -2.30 0.16 -3.44
N PHE A 198 -2.97 -0.97 -3.64
CA PHE A 198 -4.13 -1.06 -4.55
C PHE A 198 -5.47 -0.73 -3.88
N ALA A 199 -5.51 -0.73 -2.56
CA ALA A 199 -6.69 -0.40 -1.78
C ALA A 199 -6.31 0.22 -0.43
N TRP A 200 -7.24 0.99 0.11
CA TRP A 200 -7.23 1.57 1.44
C TRP A 200 -8.17 0.79 2.34
N TYR A 201 -7.78 0.64 3.60
CA TYR A 201 -8.53 -0.16 4.57
C TYR A 201 -8.76 0.65 5.84
N SER A 202 -10.01 0.73 6.29
CA SER A 202 -10.42 1.41 7.53
C SER A 202 -10.45 0.47 8.74
N PHE A 203 -10.84 -0.79 8.52
CA PHE A 203 -11.02 -1.79 9.58
C PHE A 203 -10.04 -2.96 9.50
N SER A 204 -9.03 -2.84 8.65
CA SER A 204 -7.95 -3.84 8.53
C SER A 204 -6.66 -3.15 8.12
N CYS A 205 -5.55 -3.89 8.20
CA CYS A 205 -4.26 -3.35 7.83
C CYS A 205 -3.88 -3.74 6.41
N PRO A 206 -3.26 -2.82 5.64
CA PRO A 206 -2.73 -3.15 4.34
C PRO A 206 -1.61 -4.20 4.44
N HIS A 207 -1.38 -4.90 3.34
CA HIS A 207 -0.27 -5.84 3.19
C HIS A 207 0.59 -5.44 1.99
N ILE A 208 1.84 -5.90 2.01
CA ILE A 208 2.82 -5.73 0.94
C ILE A 208 3.00 -7.08 0.27
N ASP A 209 2.49 -7.24 -0.95
CA ASP A 209 2.64 -8.49 -1.69
C ASP A 209 4.04 -8.62 -2.28
N PHE A 210 4.62 -9.81 -2.22
CA PHE A 210 5.81 -10.14 -3.00
C PHE A 210 5.41 -10.50 -4.43
N VAL A 211 6.20 -10.05 -5.40
CA VAL A 211 6.11 -10.49 -6.80
C VAL A 211 6.84 -11.84 -6.93
N ASN A 212 6.37 -12.84 -6.18
CA ASN A 212 6.90 -14.20 -6.16
C ASN A 212 5.76 -15.17 -5.84
N PRO A 213 5.58 -16.27 -6.59
CA PRO A 213 4.57 -17.28 -6.27
C PRO A 213 4.78 -18.00 -4.93
N GLN A 214 6.00 -18.03 -4.39
CA GLN A 214 6.33 -18.78 -3.16
C GLN A 214 6.21 -17.95 -1.87
N ASP A 215 6.39 -16.62 -1.96
CA ASP A 215 6.33 -15.72 -0.82
C ASP A 215 4.97 -15.01 -0.79
N LYS A 216 4.21 -15.13 0.30
CA LYS A 216 2.81 -14.66 0.33
C LYS A 216 2.69 -13.13 0.36
N TYR A 217 3.12 -12.51 1.45
CA TYR A 217 3.07 -11.05 1.68
C TYR A 217 3.76 -10.71 3.01
N VAL A 218 4.04 -9.42 3.23
CA VAL A 218 4.37 -8.85 4.55
C VAL A 218 3.14 -8.11 5.08
N GLY A 219 2.63 -8.51 6.23
CA GLY A 219 1.55 -7.80 6.92
C GLY A 219 2.07 -6.53 7.60
N ILE A 220 1.38 -5.41 7.43
CA ILE A 220 1.66 -4.19 8.18
C ILE A 220 0.84 -4.25 9.47
N ASN A 221 1.48 -4.13 10.63
CA ASN A 221 0.75 -3.99 11.88
C ASN A 221 0.23 -2.56 11.99
N CYS A 222 -1.08 -2.41 12.04
CA CYS A 222 -1.76 -1.13 12.25
C CYS A 222 -2.74 -1.27 13.42
N ARG A 223 -3.05 -0.14 14.08
CA ARG A 223 -4.07 -0.12 15.11
C ARG A 223 -5.44 -0.07 14.43
N ILE A 224 -6.23 -1.12 14.63
CA ILE A 224 -7.64 -1.15 14.23
C ILE A 224 -8.43 -0.62 15.42
N ASN A 225 -9.26 0.40 15.21
CA ASN A 225 -10.12 0.99 16.24
C ASN A 225 -11.41 0.19 16.40
#